data_AF-A0AAU9CTV0-F1
#
_entry.id   AF-A0AAU9CTV0-F1
#
_cell.length_a   1.000
_cell.length_b   1.000
_cell.length_c   1.000
_cell.angle_alpha   90.00
_cell.angle_beta   90.00
_cell.angle_gamma   90.00
#
_symmetry.space_group_name_H-M   'P 1'
#
loop_
_entity.id
_entity.type
_entity.pdbx_description
1 polymer ?
#
loop_
_entity_poly.entity_id
_entity_poly.type
_entity_poly.pdbx_seq_one_letter_code
_entity_poly.pdbx_strand_id
1 'polypeptide(L)'
;MTSLLANQGDQNISDGYVMGLLQRLYELSTADQSNLENEQEFLDLCDFYKDCNSQDNPIRYSPISGFVLNKGEEIHYFIDVLKESCRSKYSDSMPYGINKMLDHIELAGIQVKQTQNLEAEILSQTKQLGKIENKSDELEKRSASYESKLESSQVKIYTSFIAIIGLFSSLIFSLFGGFKSTVDIAATKSPTLSHVLVSISSIGIVMICAIFVFFRLLLKLIKALSGEDKSKTNLPIYNMIANSALRLLTGTLTGVNQNKEEEKKNFCQKNPDFVGSIVCLLIVLLIGVLLSFAGK
;
A
#
# COMPACT_ATOMS: atom_id res chain seq x y z
N MET A 1 -28.22 8.44 -67.83
CA MET A 1 -28.65 8.01 -66.48
C MET A 1 -29.29 6.62 -66.48
N THR A 2 -30.05 6.24 -67.50
CA THR A 2 -30.60 4.88 -67.67
C THR A 2 -29.55 3.79 -67.96
N SER A 3 -28.40 4.11 -68.58
CA SER A 3 -27.32 3.14 -68.83
C SER A 3 -26.44 2.83 -67.60
N LEU A 4 -26.41 3.71 -66.60
CA LEU A 4 -25.63 3.52 -65.37
C LEU A 4 -26.36 2.60 -64.37
N LEU A 5 -27.69 2.64 -64.35
CA LEU A 5 -28.51 1.78 -63.49
C LEU A 5 -28.64 0.35 -64.03
N ALA A 6 -28.62 0.16 -65.36
CA ALA A 6 -28.60 -1.18 -65.97
C ALA A 6 -27.27 -1.91 -65.69
N ASN A 7 -26.15 -1.20 -65.72
CA ASN A 7 -24.83 -1.76 -65.45
C ASN A 7 -24.64 -2.14 -63.96
N GLN A 8 -25.26 -1.41 -63.03
CA GLN A 8 -25.23 -1.77 -61.60
C GLN A 8 -26.06 -3.02 -61.26
N GLY A 9 -27.15 -3.29 -62.00
CA GLY A 9 -27.97 -4.48 -61.81
C GLY A 9 -27.26 -5.77 -62.23
N ASP A 10 -26.60 -5.75 -63.39
CA ASP A 10 -25.83 -6.89 -63.91
C ASP A 10 -24.58 -7.18 -63.06
N GLN A 11 -23.92 -6.13 -62.57
CA GLN A 11 -22.72 -6.25 -61.73
C GLN A 11 -23.01 -6.80 -60.33
N ASN A 12 -24.15 -6.47 -59.71
CA ASN A 12 -24.52 -7.04 -58.41
C ASN A 12 -24.83 -8.54 -58.48
N ILE A 13 -25.36 -9.00 -59.62
CA ILE A 13 -25.62 -10.44 -59.86
C ILE A 13 -24.29 -11.19 -60.03
N SER A 14 -23.36 -10.59 -60.76
CA SER A 14 -21.98 -11.07 -60.93
C SER A 14 -21.21 -11.18 -59.60
N ASP A 15 -21.26 -10.14 -58.76
CA ASP A 15 -20.58 -10.14 -57.46
C ASP A 15 -21.18 -11.22 -56.53
N GLY A 16 -22.51 -11.39 -56.50
CA GLY A 16 -23.17 -12.44 -55.73
C GLY A 16 -22.82 -13.87 -56.20
N TYR A 17 -22.65 -14.07 -57.51
CA TYR A 17 -22.23 -15.34 -58.08
C TYR A 17 -20.80 -15.72 -57.64
N VAL A 18 -19.85 -14.80 -57.75
CA VAL A 18 -18.47 -15.00 -57.29
C VAL A 18 -18.43 -15.30 -55.80
N MET A 19 -19.17 -14.55 -54.97
CA MET A 19 -19.21 -14.81 -53.53
C MET A 19 -19.76 -16.21 -53.22
N GLY A 20 -20.77 -16.66 -53.96
CA GLY A 20 -21.30 -18.02 -53.85
C GLY A 20 -20.29 -19.10 -54.20
N LEU A 21 -19.49 -18.89 -55.25
CA LEU A 21 -18.40 -19.80 -55.63
C LEU A 21 -17.29 -19.83 -54.58
N LEU A 22 -16.82 -18.67 -54.11
CA LEU A 22 -15.80 -18.59 -53.06
C LEU A 22 -16.28 -19.23 -51.75
N GLN A 23 -17.55 -19.05 -51.40
CA GLN A 23 -18.14 -19.67 -50.21
C GLN A 23 -18.15 -21.20 -50.31
N ARG A 24 -18.58 -21.75 -51.45
CA ARG A 24 -18.58 -23.21 -51.68
C ARG A 24 -17.17 -23.78 -51.71
N LEU A 25 -16.23 -23.10 -52.37
CA LEU A 25 -14.82 -23.52 -52.39
C LEU A 25 -14.17 -23.48 -51.02
N TYR A 26 -14.52 -22.49 -50.19
CA TYR A 26 -14.09 -22.45 -48.81
C TYR A 26 -14.61 -23.65 -48.02
N GLU A 27 -15.90 -23.96 -48.11
CA GLU A 27 -16.51 -25.11 -47.44
C GLU A 27 -15.84 -26.43 -47.88
N LEU A 28 -15.62 -26.61 -49.19
CA LEU A 28 -14.92 -27.78 -49.75
C LEU A 28 -13.48 -27.90 -49.23
N SER A 29 -12.74 -26.79 -49.23
CA SER A 29 -11.36 -26.77 -48.71
C SER A 29 -11.28 -27.17 -47.24
N THR A 30 -12.27 -26.76 -46.43
CA THR A 30 -12.32 -27.10 -45.01
C THR A 30 -12.79 -28.52 -44.73
N ALA A 31 -13.57 -29.13 -45.64
CA ALA A 31 -14.17 -30.44 -45.45
C ALA A 31 -13.25 -31.60 -45.86
N ASP A 32 -12.52 -31.46 -46.98
CA ASP A 32 -11.84 -32.61 -47.61
C ASP A 32 -10.30 -32.50 -47.62
N GLN A 33 -9.73 -31.38 -47.15
CA GLN A 33 -8.26 -31.12 -47.13
C GLN A 33 -7.55 -31.41 -48.47
N SER A 34 -8.29 -31.39 -49.58
CA SER A 34 -7.86 -31.90 -50.88
C SER A 34 -7.77 -30.77 -51.92
N ASN A 35 -7.14 -31.10 -53.06
CA ASN A 35 -6.83 -30.17 -54.13
C ASN A 35 -8.11 -29.75 -54.87
N LEU A 36 -8.42 -28.45 -54.90
CA LEU A 36 -9.63 -27.89 -55.51
C LEU A 36 -9.62 -27.94 -57.05
N GLU A 37 -8.52 -28.38 -57.67
CA GLU A 37 -8.27 -28.22 -59.11
C GLU A 37 -9.34 -28.86 -60.02
N ASN A 38 -10.04 -29.90 -59.54
CA ASN A 38 -11.05 -30.64 -60.28
C ASN A 38 -12.49 -30.30 -59.85
N GLU A 39 -12.67 -29.43 -58.86
CA GLU A 39 -14.00 -29.04 -58.37
C GLU A 39 -14.69 -28.14 -59.38
N GLN A 40 -15.97 -28.41 -59.65
CA GLN A 40 -16.72 -27.65 -60.67
C GLN A 40 -16.76 -26.15 -60.32
N GLU A 41 -16.91 -25.84 -59.03
CA GLU A 41 -16.89 -24.46 -58.52
C GLU A 41 -15.56 -23.76 -58.78
N PHE A 42 -14.45 -24.51 -58.77
CA PHE A 42 -13.13 -23.97 -59.06
C PHE A 42 -12.96 -23.71 -60.57
N LEU A 43 -13.47 -24.63 -61.41
CA LEU A 43 -13.50 -24.45 -62.86
C LEU A 43 -14.36 -23.24 -63.24
N ASP A 44 -15.55 -23.11 -62.64
CA ASP A 44 -16.47 -22.00 -62.86
C ASP A 44 -15.88 -20.65 -62.42
N LEU A 45 -15.18 -20.63 -61.28
CA LEU A 45 -14.46 -19.45 -60.81
C LEU A 45 -13.33 -19.08 -61.77
N CYS A 46 -12.58 -20.08 -62.25
CA CYS A 46 -11.51 -19.87 -63.20
C CYS A 46 -12.02 -19.31 -64.53
N ASP A 47 -13.08 -19.88 -65.07
CA ASP A 47 -13.66 -19.46 -66.35
C ASP A 47 -14.26 -18.06 -66.24
N PHE A 48 -14.90 -17.73 -65.11
CA PHE A 48 -15.39 -16.38 -64.83
C PHE A 48 -14.28 -15.32 -64.90
N TYR A 49 -13.10 -15.62 -64.35
CA TYR A 49 -11.97 -14.68 -64.30
C TYR A 49 -11.00 -14.77 -65.48
N LYS A 50 -11.08 -15.82 -66.31
CA LYS A 50 -10.17 -16.05 -67.43
C LYS A 50 -10.26 -14.94 -68.48
N ASP A 51 -11.48 -14.43 -68.71
CA ASP A 51 -11.77 -13.41 -69.72
C ASP A 51 -11.75 -11.97 -69.16
N CYS A 52 -11.42 -11.79 -67.88
CA CYS A 52 -11.31 -10.46 -67.28
C CYS A 52 -10.04 -9.73 -67.76
N ASN A 53 -10.23 -8.61 -68.46
CA ASN A 53 -9.19 -7.67 -68.89
C ASN A 53 -9.09 -6.47 -67.91
N SER A 54 -7.85 -6.00 -67.68
CA SER A 54 -7.53 -4.74 -67.00
C SER A 54 -8.30 -3.47 -67.46
N GLN A 55 -8.77 -3.39 -68.71
CA GLN A 55 -9.41 -2.19 -69.27
C GLN A 55 -10.95 -2.26 -69.37
N ASP A 56 -11.51 -3.40 -69.80
CA ASP A 56 -12.96 -3.49 -70.10
C ASP A 56 -13.81 -4.04 -68.95
N ASN A 57 -13.22 -4.86 -68.07
CA ASN A 57 -13.93 -5.48 -66.94
C ASN A 57 -12.99 -5.66 -65.73
N PRO A 58 -12.70 -4.59 -64.98
CA PRO A 58 -11.75 -4.64 -63.87
C PRO A 58 -12.31 -5.45 -62.70
N ILE A 59 -11.48 -6.35 -62.17
CA ILE A 59 -11.85 -7.18 -61.01
C ILE A 59 -11.92 -6.29 -59.76
N ARG A 60 -13.10 -6.29 -59.12
CA ARG A 60 -13.39 -5.48 -57.94
C ARG A 60 -12.79 -6.11 -56.70
N TYR A 61 -12.10 -5.30 -55.91
CA TYR A 61 -11.55 -5.71 -54.62
C TYR A 61 -12.64 -5.96 -53.57
N SER A 62 -13.65 -5.09 -53.50
CA SER A 62 -14.63 -5.03 -52.40
C SER A 62 -15.38 -6.33 -52.11
N PRO A 63 -15.88 -7.09 -53.11
CA PRO A 63 -16.57 -8.35 -52.85
C PRO A 63 -15.62 -9.40 -52.26
N ILE A 64 -14.46 -9.58 -52.90
CA ILE A 64 -13.41 -10.53 -52.50
C ILE A 64 -12.92 -10.20 -51.08
N SER A 65 -12.61 -8.93 -50.81
CA SER A 65 -12.16 -8.51 -49.49
C SER A 65 -13.24 -8.69 -48.44
N GLY A 66 -14.51 -8.42 -48.77
CA GLY A 66 -15.64 -8.63 -47.87
C GLY A 66 -15.81 -10.09 -47.47
N PHE A 67 -15.65 -11.01 -48.43
CA PHE A 67 -15.64 -12.44 -48.16
C PHE A 67 -14.50 -12.84 -47.21
N VAL A 68 -13.26 -12.44 -47.53
CA VAL A 68 -12.07 -12.77 -46.73
C VAL A 68 -12.16 -12.20 -45.31
N LEU A 69 -12.62 -10.95 -45.16
CA LEU A 69 -12.80 -10.31 -43.86
C LEU A 69 -13.84 -11.03 -43.00
N ASN A 70 -14.92 -11.54 -43.59
CA ASN A 70 -15.97 -12.24 -42.86
C ASN A 70 -15.54 -13.62 -42.33
N LYS A 71 -14.50 -14.24 -42.91
CA LYS A 71 -14.01 -15.56 -42.50
C LYS A 71 -12.92 -15.51 -41.42
N GLY A 72 -12.24 -14.38 -41.24
CA GLY A 72 -11.26 -14.22 -40.16
C GLY A 72 -10.05 -15.15 -40.33
N GLU A 73 -9.60 -15.79 -39.26
CA GLU A 73 -8.31 -16.50 -39.19
C GLU A 73 -8.24 -17.76 -40.06
N GLU A 74 -9.37 -18.46 -40.21
CA GLU A 74 -9.47 -19.72 -40.96
C GLU A 74 -9.28 -19.53 -42.47
N ILE A 75 -9.37 -18.29 -42.96
CA ILE A 75 -9.23 -17.99 -44.39
C ILE A 75 -7.83 -18.29 -44.92
N HIS A 76 -6.78 -18.22 -44.08
CA HIS A 76 -5.40 -18.40 -44.54
C HIS A 76 -5.15 -19.76 -45.19
N TYR A 77 -5.70 -20.82 -44.61
CA TYR A 77 -5.60 -22.16 -45.17
C TYR A 77 -6.28 -22.25 -46.54
N PHE A 78 -7.48 -21.69 -46.66
CA PHE A 78 -8.20 -21.62 -47.93
C PHE A 78 -7.41 -20.85 -49.00
N ILE A 79 -6.79 -19.72 -48.65
CA ILE A 79 -5.98 -18.93 -49.57
C ILE A 79 -4.82 -19.76 -50.12
N ASP A 80 -4.14 -20.52 -49.26
CA ASP A 80 -3.00 -21.35 -49.65
C ASP A 80 -3.43 -22.50 -50.57
N VAL A 81 -4.53 -23.19 -50.24
CA VAL A 81 -5.10 -24.26 -51.08
C VAL A 81 -5.54 -23.71 -52.45
N LEU A 82 -6.26 -22.58 -52.46
CA LEU A 82 -6.72 -21.96 -53.70
C LEU A 82 -5.55 -21.54 -54.60
N LYS A 83 -4.49 -20.96 -54.01
CA LYS A 83 -3.26 -20.60 -54.74
C LYS A 83 -2.61 -21.82 -55.37
N GLU A 84 -2.50 -22.92 -54.64
CA GLU A 84 -1.87 -24.14 -55.13
C GLU A 84 -2.69 -24.75 -56.27
N SER A 85 -4.02 -24.81 -56.14
CA SER A 85 -4.90 -25.28 -57.22
C SER A 85 -4.81 -24.40 -58.47
N CYS A 86 -4.72 -23.07 -58.33
CA CYS A 86 -4.47 -22.17 -59.45
C CYS A 86 -3.11 -22.42 -60.12
N ARG A 87 -2.05 -22.68 -59.34
CA ARG A 87 -0.71 -22.97 -59.86
C ARG A 87 -0.63 -24.30 -60.58
N SER A 88 -1.29 -25.33 -60.04
CA SER A 88 -1.38 -26.66 -60.66
C SER A 88 -2.07 -26.59 -62.03
N LYS A 89 -3.22 -25.89 -62.09
CA LYS A 89 -4.00 -25.76 -63.34
C LYS A 89 -3.33 -24.90 -64.40
N TYR A 90 -2.58 -23.86 -64.01
CA TYR A 90 -1.97 -22.90 -64.93
C TYR A 90 -0.44 -22.88 -64.85
N SER A 91 0.18 -24.07 -64.86
CA SER A 91 1.63 -24.27 -64.70
C SER A 91 2.50 -23.38 -65.61
N ASP A 92 2.03 -23.13 -66.84
CA ASP A 92 2.82 -22.49 -67.88
C ASP A 92 2.56 -20.98 -67.99
N SER A 93 1.31 -20.55 -67.76
CA SER A 93 0.92 -19.13 -67.83
C SER A 93 -0.44 -18.92 -67.16
N MET A 94 -0.46 -18.15 -66.07
CA MET A 94 -1.69 -17.80 -65.35
C MET A 94 -2.40 -16.62 -66.02
N PRO A 95 -3.71 -16.74 -66.35
CA PRO A 95 -4.48 -15.63 -66.89
C PRO A 95 -4.45 -14.42 -65.97
N TYR A 96 -4.42 -13.21 -66.54
CA TYR A 96 -4.36 -11.95 -65.79
C TYR A 96 -5.45 -11.85 -64.71
N GLY A 97 -6.69 -12.17 -65.07
CA GLY A 97 -7.81 -12.06 -64.13
C GLY A 97 -7.70 -13.00 -62.93
N ILE A 98 -7.19 -14.22 -63.15
CA ILE A 98 -6.92 -15.18 -62.06
C ILE A 98 -5.83 -14.66 -61.14
N ASN A 99 -4.71 -14.20 -61.73
CA ASN A 99 -3.62 -13.63 -60.94
C ASN A 99 -4.11 -12.43 -60.12
N LYS A 100 -4.93 -11.56 -60.71
CA LYS A 100 -5.46 -10.38 -60.03
C LYS A 100 -6.47 -10.72 -58.93
N MET A 101 -7.29 -11.75 -59.11
CA MET A 101 -8.16 -12.27 -58.06
C MET A 101 -7.33 -12.80 -56.89
N LEU A 102 -6.28 -13.58 -57.16
CA LEU A 102 -5.38 -14.09 -56.12
C LEU A 102 -4.68 -12.96 -55.35
N ASP A 103 -4.22 -11.91 -56.04
CA ASP A 103 -3.64 -10.71 -55.41
C ASP A 103 -4.65 -10.07 -54.42
N HIS A 104 -5.92 -9.95 -54.83
CA HIS A 104 -6.96 -9.35 -53.99
C HIS A 104 -7.27 -10.21 -52.77
N ILE A 105 -7.34 -11.54 -52.94
CA ILE A 105 -7.55 -12.49 -51.85
C ILE A 105 -6.37 -12.44 -50.86
N GLU A 106 -5.13 -12.43 -51.37
CA GLU A 106 -3.93 -12.36 -50.55
C GLU A 106 -3.84 -11.05 -49.77
N LEU A 107 -4.09 -9.92 -50.42
CA LEU A 107 -4.05 -8.62 -49.78
C LEU A 107 -5.11 -8.53 -48.66
N ALA A 108 -6.31 -9.04 -48.89
CA ALA A 108 -7.34 -9.10 -47.87
C ALA A 108 -6.95 -10.04 -46.71
N GLY A 109 -6.29 -11.16 -47.00
CA GLY A 109 -5.75 -12.06 -45.97
C GLY A 109 -4.70 -11.39 -45.10
N ILE A 110 -3.78 -10.61 -45.70
CA ILE A 110 -2.79 -9.82 -44.96
C ILE A 110 -3.49 -8.79 -44.06
N GLN A 111 -4.54 -8.13 -44.55
CA GLN A 111 -5.30 -7.14 -43.76
C GLN A 111 -5.97 -7.76 -42.54
N VAL A 112 -6.59 -8.95 -42.68
CA VAL A 112 -7.17 -9.70 -41.55
C VAL A 112 -6.11 -9.97 -40.49
N LYS A 113 -4.98 -10.54 -40.89
CA LYS A 113 -3.88 -10.86 -39.97
C LYS A 113 -3.34 -9.64 -39.24
N GLN A 114 -3.15 -8.53 -39.95
CA GLN A 114 -2.67 -7.27 -39.35
C GLN A 114 -3.69 -6.69 -38.35
N THR A 115 -4.98 -6.73 -38.70
CA THR A 115 -6.05 -6.23 -37.82
C THR A 115 -6.13 -7.05 -36.53
N GLN A 116 -6.04 -8.37 -36.62
CA GLN A 116 -6.04 -9.25 -35.45
C GLN A 116 -4.83 -9.02 -34.54
N ASN A 117 -3.64 -8.88 -35.13
CA ASN A 117 -2.43 -8.56 -34.37
C ASN A 117 -2.58 -7.23 -33.63
N LEU A 118 -3.15 -6.21 -34.28
CA LEU A 118 -3.42 -4.92 -33.68
C LEU A 118 -4.44 -5.02 -32.54
N GLU A 119 -5.53 -5.78 -32.72
CA GLU A 119 -6.52 -6.00 -31.67
C GLU A 119 -5.92 -6.71 -30.46
N ALA A 120 -5.10 -7.74 -30.69
CA ALA A 120 -4.39 -8.45 -29.62
C ALA A 120 -3.43 -7.52 -28.87
N GLU A 121 -2.70 -6.68 -29.60
CA GLU A 121 -1.80 -5.68 -29.02
C GLU A 121 -2.58 -4.66 -28.19
N ILE A 122 -3.67 -4.08 -28.71
CA ILE A 122 -4.53 -3.13 -28.01
C ILE A 122 -5.08 -3.76 -26.73
N LEU A 123 -5.62 -4.97 -26.79
CA LEU A 123 -6.13 -5.68 -25.61
C LEU A 123 -5.04 -5.90 -24.56
N SER A 124 -3.81 -6.22 -25.00
CA SER A 124 -2.67 -6.38 -24.09
C SER A 124 -2.30 -5.06 -23.41
N GLN A 125 -2.28 -3.96 -24.17
CA GLN A 125 -1.96 -2.62 -23.67
C GLN A 125 -3.04 -2.12 -22.72
N THR A 126 -4.32 -2.32 -23.03
CA THR A 126 -5.45 -1.97 -22.13
C THR A 126 -5.36 -2.72 -20.80
N LYS A 127 -5.01 -4.02 -20.83
CA LYS A 127 -4.78 -4.79 -19.59
C LYS A 127 -3.59 -4.26 -18.79
N GLN A 128 -2.54 -3.79 -19.45
CA GLN A 128 -1.39 -3.17 -18.77
C GLN A 128 -1.77 -1.82 -18.15
N LEU A 129 -2.51 -0.97 -18.87
CA LEU A 129 -3.00 0.31 -18.37
C LEU A 129 -3.86 0.13 -17.11
N GLY A 130 -4.80 -0.82 -17.12
CA GLY A 130 -5.60 -1.13 -15.92
C GLY A 130 -4.76 -1.61 -14.73
N LYS A 131 -3.63 -2.30 -14.96
CA LYS A 131 -2.69 -2.65 -13.88
C LYS A 131 -1.93 -1.43 -13.35
N ILE A 132 -1.60 -0.48 -14.22
CA ILE A 132 -0.91 0.76 -13.83
C ILE A 132 -1.85 1.64 -13.00
N GLU A 133 -3.10 1.79 -13.43
CA GLU A 133 -4.14 2.54 -12.70
C GLU A 133 -4.34 1.98 -11.29
N ASN A 134 -4.55 0.65 -11.16
CA ASN A 134 -4.68 0.01 -9.85
C ASN A 134 -3.46 0.22 -8.94
N LYS A 135 -2.24 0.19 -9.50
CA LYS A 135 -1.02 0.46 -8.73
C LYS A 135 -0.91 1.94 -8.32
N SER A 136 -1.36 2.85 -9.18
CA SER A 136 -1.41 4.28 -8.88
C SER A 136 -2.33 4.56 -7.70
N ASP A 137 -3.54 4.00 -7.70
CA ASP A 137 -4.50 4.12 -6.60
C ASP A 137 -3.97 3.55 -5.29
N GLU A 138 -3.26 2.42 -5.35
CA GLU A 138 -2.65 1.81 -4.16
C GLU A 138 -1.52 2.70 -3.60
N LEU A 139 -0.69 3.27 -4.47
CA LEU A 139 0.37 4.20 -4.09
C LEU A 139 -0.18 5.48 -3.46
N GLU A 140 -1.26 6.04 -4.02
CA GLU A 140 -1.92 7.23 -3.48
C GLU A 140 -2.47 6.97 -2.08
N LYS A 141 -3.20 5.87 -1.88
CA LYS A 141 -3.71 5.45 -0.56
C LYS A 141 -2.57 5.23 0.43
N ARG A 142 -1.48 4.62 0.00
CA ARG A 142 -0.31 4.37 0.84
C ARG A 142 0.39 5.67 1.21
N SER A 143 0.51 6.61 0.28
CA SER A 143 1.07 7.95 0.52
C SER A 143 0.26 8.71 1.56
N ALA A 144 -1.06 8.79 1.40
CA ALA A 144 -1.94 9.43 2.37
C ALA A 144 -1.86 8.76 3.76
N SER A 145 -1.73 7.43 3.81
CA SER A 145 -1.51 6.72 5.06
C SER A 145 -0.18 7.10 5.73
N TYR A 146 0.91 7.20 4.97
CA TYR A 146 2.20 7.61 5.51
C TYR A 146 2.20 9.05 6.00
N GLU A 147 1.56 9.95 5.27
CA GLU A 147 1.42 11.36 5.65
C GLU A 147 0.69 11.49 6.99
N SER A 148 -0.47 10.83 7.15
CA SER A 148 -1.20 10.84 8.43
C SER A 148 -0.38 10.24 9.60
N LYS A 149 0.40 9.18 9.34
CA LYS A 149 1.27 8.57 10.36
C LYS A 149 2.39 9.52 10.75
N LEU A 150 2.96 10.23 9.78
CA LEU A 150 4.04 11.18 10.00
C LEU A 150 3.56 12.38 10.81
N GLU A 151 2.41 12.95 10.47
CA GLU A 151 1.77 14.02 11.25
C GLU A 151 1.51 13.57 12.70
N SER A 152 0.92 12.38 12.88
CA SER A 152 0.65 11.86 14.22
C SER A 152 1.93 11.61 15.03
N SER A 153 3.01 11.21 14.37
CA SER A 153 4.32 10.99 15.00
C SER A 153 4.95 12.33 15.40
N GLN A 154 4.89 13.33 14.53
CA GLN A 154 5.38 14.68 14.82
C GLN A 154 4.68 15.27 16.04
N VAL A 155 3.34 15.19 16.11
CA VAL A 155 2.56 15.67 17.26
C VAL A 155 2.98 14.97 18.55
N LYS A 156 3.18 13.64 18.53
CA LYS A 156 3.66 12.88 19.69
C LYS A 156 5.06 13.30 20.13
N ILE A 157 5.96 13.52 19.18
CA ILE A 157 7.34 13.97 19.44
C ILE A 157 7.33 15.37 20.07
N TYR A 158 6.59 16.33 19.50
CA TYR A 158 6.48 17.68 20.06
C TYR A 158 5.89 17.70 21.46
N THR A 159 4.80 16.95 21.68
CA THR A 159 4.18 16.81 23.01
C THR A 159 5.18 16.28 24.03
N SER A 160 6.01 15.32 23.61
CA SER A 160 7.00 14.71 24.50
C SER A 160 8.18 15.63 24.77
N PHE A 161 8.63 16.42 23.78
CA PHE A 161 9.62 17.47 24.02
C PHE A 161 9.12 18.51 25.03
N ILE A 162 7.87 18.96 24.92
CA ILE A 162 7.27 19.89 25.88
C ILE A 162 7.26 19.28 27.28
N ALA A 163 6.91 17.99 27.41
CA ALA A 163 6.92 17.29 28.70
C ALA A 163 8.34 17.19 29.30
N ILE A 164 9.35 16.88 28.49
CA ILE A 164 10.76 16.83 28.91
C ILE A 164 11.22 18.21 29.39
N ILE A 165 10.92 19.26 28.63
CA ILE A 165 11.27 20.64 28.99
C ILE A 165 10.63 21.01 30.33
N GLY A 166 9.33 20.74 30.51
CA GLY A 166 8.63 21.02 31.77
C GLY A 166 9.25 20.29 32.97
N LEU A 167 9.64 19.03 32.79
CA LEU A 167 10.33 18.23 33.79
C LEU A 167 11.70 18.85 34.15
N PHE A 168 12.51 19.24 33.15
CA PHE A 168 13.80 19.91 33.38
C PHE A 168 13.63 21.27 34.06
N SER A 169 12.66 22.08 33.66
CA SER A 169 12.37 23.36 34.31
C SER A 169 12.02 23.18 35.78
N SER A 170 11.17 22.21 36.13
CA SER A 170 10.86 21.89 37.52
C SER A 170 12.09 21.47 38.33
N LEU A 171 12.99 20.69 37.73
CA LEU A 171 14.22 20.26 38.40
C LEU A 171 15.16 21.44 38.64
N ILE A 172 15.34 22.32 37.67
CA ILE A 172 16.16 23.53 37.81
C ILE A 172 15.60 24.44 38.90
N PHE A 173 14.27 24.67 38.93
CA PHE A 173 13.65 25.45 39.99
C PHE A 173 13.81 24.81 41.38
N SER A 174 13.70 23.49 41.48
CA SER A 174 13.94 22.77 42.74
C SER A 174 15.39 22.89 43.20
N LEU A 175 16.36 22.78 42.29
CA LEU A 175 17.79 22.93 42.59
C LEU A 175 18.13 24.34 43.07
N PHE A 176 17.67 25.37 42.36
CA PHE A 176 17.90 26.75 42.78
C PHE A 176 17.16 27.11 44.08
N GLY A 177 15.95 26.58 44.28
CA GLY A 177 15.22 26.73 45.55
C GLY A 177 15.93 26.07 46.73
N GLY A 178 16.43 24.84 46.55
CA GLY A 178 17.20 24.11 47.56
C GLY A 178 18.55 24.76 47.86
N PHE A 179 19.25 25.25 46.83
CA PHE A 179 20.52 25.95 47.00
C PHE A 179 20.34 27.27 47.74
N LYS A 180 19.35 28.08 47.36
CA LYS A 180 19.01 29.33 48.06
C LYS A 180 18.71 29.08 49.54
N SER A 181 17.90 28.08 49.84
CA SER A 181 17.56 27.71 51.23
C SER A 181 18.81 27.31 52.02
N THR A 182 19.75 26.60 51.39
CA THR A 182 21.03 26.21 52.02
C THR A 182 21.91 27.43 52.33
N VAL A 183 21.99 28.38 51.40
CA VAL A 183 22.73 29.64 51.58
C VAL A 183 22.11 30.47 52.71
N ASP A 184 20.79 30.58 52.77
CA ASP A 184 20.08 31.34 53.81
C ASP A 184 20.33 30.77 55.22
N ILE A 185 20.34 29.44 55.35
CA ILE A 185 20.66 28.76 56.61
C ILE A 185 22.12 29.01 57.02
N ALA A 186 23.06 28.98 56.06
CA ALA A 186 24.47 29.25 56.30
C ALA A 186 24.74 30.71 56.68
N ALA A 187 23.91 31.66 56.20
CA ALA A 187 24.02 33.09 56.48
C ALA A 187 23.37 33.53 57.80
N THR A 188 22.68 32.65 58.51
CA THR A 188 22.01 32.96 59.78
C THR A 188 23.04 33.28 60.87
N LYS A 189 22.87 34.37 61.64
CA LYS A 189 23.79 34.75 62.74
C LYS A 189 23.68 33.76 63.91
N SER A 190 24.84 33.29 64.40
CA SER A 190 24.99 32.40 65.57
C SER A 190 24.17 31.09 65.52
N PRO A 191 24.30 30.26 64.48
CA PRO A 191 23.63 28.98 64.45
C PRO A 191 24.42 27.95 65.28
N THR A 192 23.70 27.12 66.05
CA THR A 192 24.31 25.93 66.65
C THR A 192 24.72 24.97 65.54
N LEU A 193 25.93 24.41 65.64
CA LEU A 193 26.51 23.54 64.60
C LEU A 193 25.61 22.33 64.30
N SER A 194 24.89 21.83 65.32
CA SER A 194 23.88 20.78 65.21
C SER A 194 22.68 21.20 64.35
N HIS A 195 22.16 22.42 64.50
CA HIS A 195 21.00 22.91 63.75
C HIS A 195 21.32 23.09 62.26
N VAL A 196 22.53 23.54 61.92
CA VAL A 196 22.99 23.67 60.54
C VAL A 196 23.16 22.30 59.90
N LEU A 197 23.78 21.35 60.61
CA LEU A 197 23.98 19.99 60.10
C LEU A 197 22.64 19.29 59.84
N VAL A 198 21.69 19.41 60.77
CA VAL A 198 20.33 18.84 60.63
C VAL A 198 19.57 19.51 59.48
N SER A 199 19.65 20.83 59.35
CA SER A 199 18.93 21.53 58.28
C SER A 199 19.50 21.21 56.89
N ILE A 200 20.83 21.20 56.72
CA ILE A 200 21.49 20.84 55.46
C ILE A 200 21.21 19.39 55.08
N SER A 201 21.29 18.46 56.04
CA SER A 201 20.98 17.04 55.79
C SER A 201 19.51 16.83 55.41
N SER A 202 18.56 17.55 56.02
CA SER A 202 17.15 17.49 55.65
C SER A 202 16.89 17.97 54.21
N ILE A 203 17.53 19.07 53.80
CA ILE A 203 17.46 19.59 52.42
C ILE A 203 18.11 18.61 51.46
N GLY A 204 19.28 18.04 51.82
CA GLY A 204 19.97 17.03 51.01
C GLY A 204 19.11 15.80 50.75
N ILE A 205 18.40 15.30 51.76
CA ILE A 205 17.47 14.17 51.62
C ILE A 205 16.31 14.53 50.69
N VAL A 206 15.70 15.70 50.85
CA VAL A 206 14.62 16.19 49.95
C VAL A 206 15.12 16.25 48.50
N MET A 207 16.33 16.78 48.30
CA MET A 207 16.93 16.91 46.96
C MET A 207 17.23 15.55 46.33
N ILE A 208 17.76 14.59 47.08
CA ILE A 208 17.99 13.22 46.59
C ILE A 208 16.65 12.55 46.22
N CYS A 209 15.61 12.73 47.05
CA CYS A 209 14.27 12.22 46.73
C CYS A 209 13.70 12.86 45.46
N ALA A 210 13.86 14.18 45.29
CA ALA A 210 13.41 14.90 44.08
C ALA A 210 14.13 14.40 42.82
N ILE A 211 15.45 14.20 42.89
CA ILE A 211 16.24 13.63 41.79
C ILE A 211 15.78 12.20 41.47
N PHE A 212 15.49 11.38 42.48
CA PHE A 212 15.01 10.02 42.27
C PHE A 212 13.62 9.98 41.60
N VAL A 213 12.70 10.85 42.02
CA VAL A 213 11.39 11.02 41.37
C VAL A 213 11.55 11.51 39.94
N PHE A 214 12.45 12.46 39.69
CA PHE A 214 12.77 12.96 38.36
C PHE A 214 13.27 11.84 37.43
N PHE A 215 14.25 11.05 37.86
CA PHE A 215 14.75 9.90 37.08
C PHE A 215 13.65 8.88 36.79
N ARG A 216 12.74 8.63 37.73
CA ARG A 216 11.58 7.76 37.53
C ARG A 216 10.61 8.31 36.48
N LEU A 217 10.29 9.59 36.53
CA LEU A 217 9.43 10.25 35.55
C LEU A 217 10.08 10.24 34.16
N LEU A 218 11.39 10.47 34.09
CA LEU A 218 12.16 10.41 32.85
C LEU A 218 12.15 8.99 32.25
N LEU A 219 12.38 7.96 33.07
CA LEU A 219 12.26 6.56 32.61
C LEU A 219 10.85 6.19 32.15
N LYS A 220 9.82 6.68 32.85
CA LYS A 220 8.42 6.45 32.46
C LYS A 220 8.10 7.14 31.13
N LEU A 221 8.61 8.35 30.93
CA LEU A 221 8.44 9.12 29.70
C LEU A 221 9.17 8.47 28.52
N ILE A 222 10.41 8.01 28.71
CA ILE A 222 11.17 7.28 27.68
C ILE A 222 10.46 5.97 27.29
N LYS A 223 9.93 5.22 28.26
CA LYS A 223 9.14 4.00 27.96
C LYS A 223 7.86 4.30 27.19
N ALA A 224 7.13 5.35 27.58
CA ALA A 224 5.93 5.79 26.87
C ALA A 224 6.24 6.25 25.43
N LEU A 225 7.41 6.89 25.23
CA LEU A 225 7.91 7.30 23.92
C LEU A 225 8.37 6.15 23.03
N SER A 226 9.01 5.14 23.63
CA SER A 226 9.56 4.00 22.91
C SER A 226 8.51 2.97 22.49
N GLY A 227 7.25 3.15 22.90
CA GLY A 227 6.15 2.23 22.55
C GLY A 227 6.24 0.86 23.23
N GLU A 228 7.17 0.66 24.17
CA GLU A 228 7.22 -0.55 25.00
C GLU A 228 6.11 -0.51 26.06
N ASP A 229 4.94 -1.01 25.67
CA ASP A 229 3.81 -1.15 26.56
C ASP A 229 4.00 -2.39 27.48
N LYS A 230 3.91 -2.16 28.80
CA LYS A 230 3.72 -3.18 29.86
C LYS A 230 4.88 -4.13 30.18
N SER A 231 6.05 -3.60 30.55
CA SER A 231 6.91 -4.34 31.49
C SER A 231 6.54 -3.96 32.92
N LYS A 232 5.90 -4.88 33.65
CA LYS A 232 5.77 -4.85 35.11
C LYS A 232 7.17 -4.83 35.71
N THR A 233 7.77 -3.65 35.84
CA THR A 233 8.99 -3.48 36.63
C THR A 233 8.64 -3.56 38.11
N ASN A 234 8.44 -4.78 38.60
CA ASN A 234 8.61 -5.11 40.00
C ASN A 234 10.09 -4.92 40.32
N LEU A 235 10.52 -3.69 40.62
CA LEU A 235 11.87 -3.46 41.13
C LEU A 235 11.88 -3.87 42.62
N PRO A 236 12.53 -4.98 43.00
CA PRO A 236 12.56 -5.48 44.39
C PRO A 236 13.14 -4.48 45.39
N ILE A 237 13.96 -3.54 44.90
CA ILE A 237 14.56 -2.44 45.67
C ILE A 237 13.48 -1.52 46.25
N TYR A 238 12.34 -1.33 45.58
CA TYR A 238 11.24 -0.48 46.06
C TYR A 238 10.54 -1.06 47.28
N ASN A 239 10.17 -2.35 47.24
CA ASN A 239 9.63 -3.03 48.41
C ASN A 239 10.65 -3.06 49.54
N MET A 240 11.95 -3.10 49.22
CA MET A 240 12.99 -3.04 50.23
C MET A 240 13.07 -1.67 50.89
N ILE A 241 13.11 -0.56 50.13
CA ILE A 241 13.19 0.81 50.69
C ILE A 241 11.87 1.18 51.39
N ALA A 242 10.71 0.87 50.80
CA ALA A 242 9.42 1.13 51.42
C ALA A 242 9.20 0.31 52.69
N ASN A 243 9.59 -0.97 52.73
CA ASN A 243 9.55 -1.77 53.97
C ASN A 243 10.61 -1.32 54.98
N SER A 244 11.74 -0.77 54.55
CA SER A 244 12.76 -0.20 55.44
C SER A 244 12.20 1.04 56.15
N ALA A 245 11.57 1.93 55.39
CA ALA A 245 10.90 3.12 55.93
C ALA A 245 9.70 2.75 56.82
N LEU A 246 8.91 1.75 56.43
CA LEU A 246 7.78 1.27 57.21
C LEU A 246 8.21 0.57 58.52
N ARG A 247 9.29 -0.22 58.51
CA ARG A 247 9.87 -0.84 59.72
C ARG A 247 10.47 0.18 60.67
N LEU A 248 11.04 1.26 60.16
CA LEU A 248 11.50 2.41 60.96
C LEU A 248 10.31 3.12 61.66
N LEU A 249 9.15 3.18 61.00
CA LEU A 249 7.91 3.75 61.54
C LEU A 249 7.19 2.84 62.54
N THR A 250 7.12 1.52 62.30
CA THR A 250 6.43 0.58 63.20
C THR A 250 7.29 0.13 64.38
N GLY A 251 8.62 0.18 64.26
CA GLY A 251 9.54 -0.09 65.37
C GLY A 251 9.52 0.96 66.48
N THR A 252 8.94 2.13 66.23
CA THR A 252 8.85 3.25 67.20
C THR A 252 7.43 3.54 67.69
N LEU A 253 6.40 2.86 67.14
CA LEU A 253 5.00 3.07 67.51
C LEU A 253 4.31 1.72 67.82
N THR A 254 4.58 1.26 69.04
CA THR A 254 3.72 0.46 69.94
C THR A 254 3.23 -0.92 69.48
N GLY A 255 3.45 -1.92 70.35
CA GLY A 255 2.49 -3.01 70.46
C GLY A 255 1.10 -2.43 70.68
N VAL A 256 0.13 -2.83 69.85
CA VAL A 256 -1.31 -2.96 70.10
C VAL A 256 -2.06 -3.13 68.77
N ASN A 257 -2.76 -4.27 68.69
CA ASN A 257 -3.95 -4.63 67.89
C ASN A 257 -3.88 -4.81 66.35
N GLN A 258 -4.16 -6.06 65.94
CA GLN A 258 -4.15 -6.63 64.59
C GLN A 258 -5.42 -6.43 63.73
N ASN A 259 -6.43 -5.67 64.15
CA ASN A 259 -7.74 -5.70 63.47
C ASN A 259 -8.05 -4.55 62.48
N LYS A 260 -7.04 -3.93 61.83
CA LYS A 260 -7.26 -2.89 60.79
C LYS A 260 -6.46 -3.09 59.49
N GLU A 261 -6.04 -4.32 59.20
CA GLU A 261 -5.21 -4.63 58.02
C GLU A 261 -5.98 -4.80 56.70
N GLU A 262 -7.28 -5.09 56.71
CA GLU A 262 -8.00 -5.44 55.47
C GLU A 262 -8.53 -4.23 54.68
N GLU A 263 -8.91 -3.12 55.32
CA GLU A 263 -9.35 -1.92 54.59
C GLU A 263 -8.20 -1.10 54.00
N LYS A 264 -6.99 -1.17 54.58
CA LYS A 264 -5.80 -0.49 54.02
C LYS A 264 -5.26 -1.18 52.75
N LYS A 265 -5.49 -2.49 52.60
CA LYS A 265 -5.03 -3.25 51.41
C LYS A 265 -5.74 -2.80 50.13
N ASN A 266 -7.02 -2.46 50.20
CA ASN A 266 -7.81 -2.12 49.01
C ASN A 266 -7.55 -0.70 48.46
N PHE A 267 -7.07 0.25 49.27
CA PHE A 267 -6.71 1.59 48.77
C PHE A 267 -5.29 1.62 48.16
N CYS A 268 -4.32 0.92 48.77
CA CYS A 268 -2.95 0.81 48.24
C CYS A 268 -2.87 0.01 46.93
N GLN A 269 -3.81 -0.90 46.68
CA GLN A 269 -3.79 -1.74 45.48
C GLN A 269 -4.18 -0.98 44.20
N LYS A 270 -4.89 0.15 44.31
CA LYS A 270 -5.43 0.85 43.14
C LYS A 270 -4.52 1.96 42.58
N ASN A 271 -3.57 2.50 43.37
CA ASN A 271 -2.53 3.44 42.92
C ASN A 271 -1.33 3.48 43.91
N PRO A 272 -0.47 2.45 43.97
CA PRO A 272 0.65 2.39 44.93
C PRO A 272 1.69 3.50 44.72
N ASP A 273 1.82 4.01 43.49
CA ASP A 273 2.84 4.98 43.10
C ASP A 273 2.58 6.40 43.63
N PHE A 274 1.30 6.79 43.78
CA PHE A 274 0.91 8.14 44.24
C PHE A 274 0.92 8.23 45.77
N VAL A 275 0.44 7.18 46.44
CA VAL A 275 0.41 7.10 47.91
C VAL A 275 1.82 7.04 48.48
N GLY A 276 2.75 6.31 47.83
CA GLY A 276 4.13 6.22 48.29
C GLY A 276 4.89 7.56 48.26
N SER A 277 4.72 8.36 47.19
CA SER A 277 5.34 9.69 47.12
C SER A 277 4.75 10.66 48.13
N ILE A 278 3.42 10.67 48.30
CA ILE A 278 2.75 11.54 49.29
C ILE A 278 3.12 11.15 50.72
N VAL A 279 3.20 9.86 51.01
CA VAL A 279 3.63 9.36 52.33
C VAL A 279 5.09 9.72 52.60
N CYS A 280 5.99 9.61 51.61
CA CYS A 280 7.36 10.10 51.75
C CYS A 280 7.42 11.61 52.02
N LEU A 281 6.64 12.41 51.29
CA LEU A 281 6.59 13.86 51.46
C LEU A 281 6.02 14.26 52.85
N LEU A 282 4.99 13.55 53.30
CA LEU A 282 4.41 13.72 54.64
C LEU A 282 5.38 13.29 55.74
N ILE A 283 6.16 12.23 55.56
CA ILE A 283 7.20 11.79 56.50
C ILE A 283 8.30 12.85 56.62
N VAL A 284 8.75 13.41 55.49
CA VAL A 284 9.77 14.46 55.49
C VAL A 284 9.24 15.74 56.15
N LEU A 285 7.99 16.12 55.89
CA LEU A 285 7.35 17.25 56.56
C LEU A 285 7.17 17.00 58.07
N LEU A 286 6.76 15.80 58.48
CA LEU A 286 6.61 15.43 59.89
C LEU A 286 7.96 15.42 60.63
N ILE A 287 9.02 14.92 60.01
CA ILE A 287 10.38 14.95 60.57
C ILE A 287 10.86 16.39 60.71
N GLY A 288 10.62 17.24 59.70
CA GLY A 288 10.94 18.67 59.77
C GLY A 288 10.20 19.39 60.90
N VAL A 289 8.91 19.12 61.08
CA VAL A 289 8.09 19.71 62.16
C VAL A 289 8.53 19.20 63.53
N LEU A 290 8.80 17.91 63.69
CA LEU A 290 9.25 17.32 64.96
C LEU A 290 10.63 17.83 65.38
N LEU A 291 11.55 18.03 64.43
CA LEU A 291 12.86 18.60 64.71
C LEU A 291 12.78 20.10 65.05
N SER A 292 11.82 20.84 64.46
CA SER A 292 11.55 22.24 64.82
C SER A 292 10.95 22.38 66.23
N PHE A 293 10.16 21.41 66.68
CA PHE A 293 9.60 21.38 68.04
C PHE A 293 10.59 20.92 69.11
N ALA A 294 11.54 20.03 68.78
CA ALA A 294 12.55 19.55 69.71
C ALA A 294 13.69 20.56 69.99
N GLY A 295 13.72 21.69 69.27
CA GLY A 295 14.71 22.76 69.43
C GLY A 295 14.24 23.98 70.23
N LYS A 296 13.11 23.90 70.95
CA LYS A 296 12.64 24.92 71.92
C LYS A 296 12.81 24.43 73.35
#